data_AF-A0A370TYF3-F1
#
_entry.id   AF-A0A370TYF3-F1
#
_cell.length_a   1.000
_cell.length_b   1.000
_cell.length_c   1.000
_cell.angle_alpha   90.00
_cell.angle_beta   90.00
_cell.angle_gamma   90.00
#
_symmetry.space_group_name_H-M   'P 1'
#
loop_
_entity.id
_entity.type
_entity.pdbx_description
1 polymer ?
#
loop_
_entity_poly.entity_id
_entity_poly.type
_entity_poly.pdbx_seq_one_letter_code
_entity_poly.pdbx_strand_id
1 'polypeptide(L)'
;MSWGHVSSRDLLTWETTPTQPQLRPDQEYDQDGVFTGCFAPVRDANNKQLTVFYSSVCNLPFHWSTQPYPRNAAGLALATSDDGGLTWAKSPKNPILEGEPPGVNVTGFRDPYVAEWPALDHLRGKSGNSLYGLISGGMQGSGPTTFLYEIQSEALGEWRYLDALVDLPIRFQPSEKWSGNFGINWECTNFMTLESNSISHNFLIIGAEGDIERNHIKDYILPPLLPPRTVRQQVWMSGDIIKKGDSIKFQYRFGGILDHGSYYAGNSFVDPPSGRRILHGWIPEEDCTDEHARKKGWSGSLSIPREVFLLSISNVIRALNSQLSEIDCVEQQRELDGSITLHTLGVRPVLEVSRLRHGCLYSHKIDRVFLPRPIPMQQQHFIFTSSPTWELEATISISASCETVGFHLRHNHNFSIHTTVAFSPVTETITVDRSASTPYADINKCPEQGPFTLFTTRESLTGEEKQEKFRLRIISDGDILEVYANDRFALGTMVYSCDYESNNGVTAFATGDENCALFEEVRIWDGLHGVQLLSCGQLNI
;
A
#
# COMPACT_ATOMS: atom_id res chain seq x y z
N MET A 1 11.33 -2.65 -19.84
CA MET A 1 10.11 -2.97 -19.08
C MET A 1 9.00 -3.39 -20.04
N SER A 2 8.22 -4.40 -19.66
CA SER A 2 7.09 -4.97 -20.42
C SER A 2 5.98 -5.37 -19.45
N TRP A 3 4.77 -5.63 -19.93
CA TRP A 3 3.66 -6.11 -19.09
C TRP A 3 3.44 -7.61 -19.26
N GLY A 4 3.45 -8.34 -18.14
CA GLY A 4 2.81 -9.64 -18.03
C GLY A 4 1.35 -9.51 -17.61
N HIS A 5 0.55 -10.52 -17.90
CA HIS A 5 -0.88 -10.53 -17.57
C HIS A 5 -1.28 -11.82 -16.85
N VAL A 6 -2.10 -11.67 -15.81
CA VAL A 6 -2.80 -12.76 -15.13
C VAL A 6 -4.22 -12.29 -14.83
N SER A 7 -5.17 -13.21 -14.83
CA SER A 7 -6.57 -12.90 -14.56
C SER A 7 -7.05 -13.66 -13.33
N SER A 8 -7.91 -13.03 -12.53
CA SER A 8 -8.57 -13.68 -11.40
C SER A 8 -10.06 -13.37 -11.43
N ARG A 9 -10.87 -14.36 -11.05
CA ARG A 9 -12.32 -14.18 -10.84
C ARG A 9 -12.66 -13.78 -9.41
N ASP A 10 -11.68 -13.84 -8.51
CA ASP A 10 -11.94 -13.89 -7.09
C ASP A 10 -10.84 -13.27 -6.22
N LEU A 11 -9.92 -12.55 -6.86
CA LEU A 11 -8.76 -11.84 -6.30
C LEU A 11 -7.80 -12.71 -5.49
N LEU A 12 -7.90 -14.04 -5.58
CA LEU A 12 -7.04 -14.99 -4.87
C LEU A 12 -6.37 -15.99 -5.80
N THR A 13 -7.18 -16.62 -6.66
CA THR A 13 -6.74 -17.62 -7.62
C THR A 13 -6.48 -16.93 -8.95
N TRP A 14 -5.31 -17.18 -9.53
CA TRP A 14 -4.86 -16.49 -10.74
C TRP A 14 -4.64 -17.49 -11.85
N GLU A 15 -5.29 -17.27 -12.99
CA GLU A 15 -5.08 -18.03 -14.21
C GLU A 15 -3.92 -17.39 -14.97
N THR A 16 -2.84 -18.14 -15.13
CA THR A 16 -1.65 -17.67 -15.84
C THR A 16 -1.93 -17.63 -17.33
N THR A 17 -1.62 -16.50 -17.96
CA THR A 17 -1.67 -16.35 -19.42
C THR A 17 -0.29 -16.68 -20.03
N PRO A 18 -0.09 -16.69 -21.36
CA PRO A 18 1.14 -17.18 -21.99
C PRO A 18 2.40 -16.60 -21.36
N THR A 19 3.49 -17.38 -21.32
CA THR A 19 4.77 -17.03 -20.68
C THR A 19 5.48 -15.82 -21.29
N GLN A 20 4.96 -15.22 -22.37
CA GLN A 20 5.53 -14.04 -23.00
C GLN A 20 4.79 -12.78 -22.55
N PRO A 21 5.48 -11.62 -22.43
CA PRO A 21 4.80 -10.36 -22.15
C PRO A 21 3.74 -10.02 -23.19
N GLN A 22 2.55 -9.66 -22.72
CA GLN A 22 1.39 -9.31 -23.56
C GLN A 22 1.52 -7.91 -24.19
N LEU A 23 2.29 -7.02 -23.56
CA LEU A 23 2.63 -5.70 -24.10
C LEU A 23 4.12 -5.44 -23.90
N ARG A 24 4.85 -5.21 -24.99
CA ARG A 24 6.32 -5.08 -25.01
C ARG A 24 6.76 -3.87 -25.82
N PRO A 25 7.99 -3.34 -25.59
CA PRO A 25 8.62 -2.39 -26.49
C PRO A 25 8.73 -2.95 -27.90
N ASP A 26 8.08 -2.30 -28.87
CA ASP A 26 8.18 -2.69 -30.29
C ASP A 26 7.89 -1.54 -31.27
N GLN A 27 7.73 -0.31 -30.78
CA GLN A 27 7.56 0.90 -31.56
C GLN A 27 8.59 1.96 -31.15
N GLU A 28 8.88 2.91 -32.03
CA GLU A 28 9.84 4.01 -31.74
C GLU A 28 9.44 4.82 -30.49
N TYR A 29 8.14 5.03 -30.28
CA TYR A 29 7.62 5.79 -29.14
C TYR A 29 7.68 5.04 -27.79
N ASP A 30 7.93 3.73 -27.79
CA ASP A 30 8.03 2.92 -26.57
C ASP A 30 9.28 2.01 -26.52
N GLN A 31 10.26 2.29 -27.38
CA GLN A 31 11.44 1.44 -27.60
C GLN A 31 12.26 1.17 -26.33
N ASP A 32 12.22 2.09 -25.37
CA ASP A 32 12.97 1.99 -24.12
C ASP A 32 12.13 1.39 -22.98
N GLY A 33 10.79 1.31 -23.14
CA GLY A 33 9.93 0.67 -22.16
C GLY A 33 8.44 0.90 -22.32
N VAL A 34 7.67 -0.14 -22.01
CA VAL A 34 6.25 -0.07 -21.68
C VAL A 34 6.15 0.01 -20.15
N PHE A 35 5.99 1.22 -19.63
CA PHE A 35 5.95 1.50 -18.19
C PHE A 35 4.51 1.37 -17.65
N THR A 36 4.28 1.69 -16.38
CA THR A 36 2.99 1.57 -15.68
C THR A 36 1.83 2.18 -16.48
N GLY A 37 0.63 1.70 -16.22
CA GLY A 37 -0.58 2.19 -16.83
C GLY A 37 -1.84 1.70 -16.14
N CYS A 38 -2.97 1.89 -16.79
CA CYS A 38 -4.29 1.57 -16.25
C CYS A 38 -5.26 1.14 -17.34
N PHE A 39 -6.35 0.51 -16.92
CA PHE A 39 -7.50 0.24 -17.78
C PHE A 39 -8.35 1.50 -17.93
N ALA A 40 -8.91 1.69 -19.12
CA ALA A 40 -10.07 2.56 -19.27
C ALA A 40 -11.29 1.90 -18.59
N PRO A 41 -12.13 2.65 -17.85
CA PRO A 41 -13.35 2.09 -17.28
C PRO A 41 -14.28 1.51 -18.35
N VAL A 42 -14.76 0.28 -18.14
CA VAL A 42 -15.73 -0.36 -19.04
C VAL A 42 -17.12 0.21 -18.74
N ARG A 43 -17.66 1.03 -19.65
CA ARG A 43 -18.98 1.69 -19.50
C ARG A 43 -20.15 0.93 -20.10
N ASP A 44 -19.92 0.19 -21.18
CA ASP A 44 -20.92 -0.67 -21.79
C ASP A 44 -20.55 -2.12 -21.51
N ALA A 45 -21.36 -2.80 -20.69
CA ALA A 45 -21.15 -4.21 -20.38
C ALA A 45 -21.24 -5.13 -21.61
N ASN A 46 -21.83 -4.66 -22.72
CA ASN A 46 -21.83 -5.37 -23.99
C ASN A 46 -20.55 -5.15 -24.79
N ASN A 47 -19.79 -4.09 -24.51
CA ASN A 47 -18.48 -3.86 -25.10
C ASN A 47 -17.45 -4.76 -24.41
N LYS A 48 -17.03 -5.81 -25.11
CA LYS A 48 -16.02 -6.75 -24.62
C LYS A 48 -14.59 -6.30 -24.90
N GLN A 49 -14.41 -5.19 -25.63
CA GLN A 49 -13.08 -4.66 -25.91
C GLN A 49 -12.52 -3.98 -24.67
N LEU A 50 -11.36 -4.45 -24.22
CA LEU A 50 -10.58 -3.82 -23.17
C LEU A 50 -9.68 -2.75 -23.79
N THR A 51 -9.47 -1.65 -23.07
CA THR A 51 -8.56 -0.58 -23.47
C THR A 51 -7.63 -0.26 -22.31
N VAL A 52 -6.35 -0.14 -22.59
CA VAL A 52 -5.34 0.30 -21.61
C VAL A 52 -4.60 1.54 -22.10
N PHE A 53 -4.21 2.36 -21.15
CA PHE A 53 -3.26 3.44 -21.32
C PHE A 53 -1.98 3.07 -20.60
N TYR A 54 -0.83 3.38 -21.18
CA TYR A 54 0.47 3.12 -20.56
C TYR A 54 1.45 4.24 -20.89
N SER A 55 2.47 4.38 -20.04
CA SER A 55 3.61 5.25 -20.32
C SER A 55 4.50 4.64 -21.38
N SER A 56 4.59 5.31 -22.52
CA SER A 56 5.44 4.93 -23.64
C SER A 56 6.79 5.63 -23.53
N VAL A 57 7.82 4.88 -23.14
CA VAL A 57 9.16 5.43 -22.87
C VAL A 57 10.06 5.25 -24.09
N CYS A 58 10.66 6.33 -24.57
CA CYS A 58 11.48 6.32 -25.79
C CYS A 58 12.88 6.94 -25.62
N ASN A 59 13.19 7.52 -24.46
CA ASN A 59 14.50 8.10 -24.18
C ASN A 59 14.91 7.96 -22.71
N LEU A 60 15.61 6.87 -22.39
CA LEU A 60 16.28 6.64 -21.11
C LEU A 60 17.77 7.09 -21.16
N PRO A 61 18.38 7.43 -20.00
CA PRO A 61 17.80 7.44 -18.66
C PRO A 61 17.11 8.78 -18.32
N PHE A 62 16.08 8.72 -17.47
CA PHE A 62 15.57 9.86 -16.73
C PHE A 62 15.33 9.48 -15.28
N HIS A 63 15.49 10.45 -14.38
CA HIS A 63 15.22 10.30 -12.97
C HIS A 63 15.07 11.69 -12.34
N TRP A 64 14.28 11.83 -11.28
CA TRP A 64 14.03 13.14 -10.65
C TRP A 64 15.32 13.84 -10.18
N SER A 65 16.36 13.06 -9.84
CA SER A 65 17.67 13.54 -9.40
C SER A 65 18.65 13.85 -10.54
N THR A 66 18.35 13.42 -11.78
CA THR A 66 19.20 13.65 -12.95
C THR A 66 18.54 14.68 -13.86
N GLN A 67 18.75 15.95 -13.53
CA GLN A 67 18.16 17.08 -14.26
C GLN A 67 19.11 17.60 -15.35
N PRO A 68 18.57 18.12 -16.47
CA PRO A 68 17.14 18.24 -16.79
C PRO A 68 16.50 16.91 -17.22
N TYR A 69 15.20 16.75 -16.94
CA TYR A 69 14.41 15.67 -17.54
C TYR A 69 14.42 15.82 -19.07
N PRO A 70 14.75 14.79 -19.86
CA PRO A 70 14.77 14.92 -21.31
C PRO A 70 13.34 15.12 -21.81
N ARG A 71 13.11 16.24 -22.53
CA ARG A 71 11.81 16.58 -23.13
C ARG A 71 11.27 15.38 -23.91
N ASN A 72 9.99 15.04 -23.70
CA ASN A 72 9.32 13.93 -24.39
C ASN A 72 9.99 12.56 -24.17
N ALA A 73 10.71 12.36 -23.07
CA ALA A 73 11.33 11.05 -22.77
C ALA A 73 10.33 9.94 -22.49
N ALA A 74 9.15 10.31 -21.96
CA ALA A 74 8.01 9.44 -21.81
C ALA A 74 6.75 10.19 -22.23
N GLY A 75 5.91 9.50 -23.00
CA GLY A 75 4.58 9.94 -23.41
C GLY A 75 3.50 9.00 -22.89
N LEU A 76 2.32 9.07 -23.49
CA LEU A 76 1.25 8.08 -23.30
C LEU A 76 0.90 7.40 -24.62
N ALA A 77 0.63 6.11 -24.53
CA ALA A 77 0.12 5.30 -25.62
C ALA A 77 -1.10 4.50 -25.17
N LEU A 78 -1.90 4.06 -26.15
CA LEU A 78 -3.12 3.27 -25.95
C LEU A 78 -3.03 1.95 -26.70
N ALA A 79 -3.54 0.88 -26.09
CA ALA A 79 -3.73 -0.41 -26.73
C ALA A 79 -5.10 -1.01 -26.40
N THR A 80 -5.64 -1.83 -27.31
CA THR A 80 -6.94 -2.51 -27.15
C THR A 80 -6.81 -4.02 -27.22
N SER A 81 -7.71 -4.74 -26.55
CA SER A 81 -7.78 -6.19 -26.59
C SER A 81 -9.22 -6.65 -26.79
N ASP A 82 -9.43 -7.59 -27.70
CA ASP A 82 -10.74 -8.19 -28.01
C ASP A 82 -10.87 -9.63 -27.47
N ASP A 83 -9.82 -10.14 -26.82
CA ASP A 83 -9.70 -11.53 -26.37
C ASP A 83 -9.50 -11.67 -24.85
N GLY A 84 -9.92 -10.64 -24.10
CA GLY A 84 -9.87 -10.66 -22.63
C GLY A 84 -8.49 -10.37 -22.05
N GLY A 85 -7.64 -9.65 -22.78
CA GLY A 85 -6.31 -9.23 -22.33
C GLY A 85 -5.18 -10.17 -22.71
N LEU A 86 -5.46 -11.22 -23.51
CA LEU A 86 -4.45 -12.18 -23.97
C LEU A 86 -3.54 -11.57 -25.03
N THR A 87 -4.08 -10.74 -25.92
CA THR A 87 -3.32 -9.97 -26.90
C THR A 87 -3.74 -8.50 -26.93
N TRP A 88 -2.79 -7.63 -27.26
CA TRP A 88 -3.00 -6.18 -27.31
C TRP A 88 -2.57 -5.59 -28.65
N ALA A 89 -3.48 -4.86 -29.29
CA ALA A 89 -3.22 -4.08 -30.49
C ALA A 89 -2.92 -2.63 -30.10
N LYS A 90 -1.68 -2.17 -30.35
CA LYS A 90 -1.31 -0.76 -30.16
C LYS A 90 -2.03 0.11 -31.20
N SER A 91 -2.58 1.24 -30.75
CA SER A 91 -3.26 2.19 -31.63
C SER A 91 -2.30 2.77 -32.68
N PRO A 92 -2.73 2.91 -33.96
CA PRO A 92 -1.93 3.58 -35.00
C PRO A 92 -1.80 5.10 -34.76
N LYS A 93 -2.56 5.66 -33.81
CA LYS A 93 -2.46 7.08 -33.40
C LYS A 93 -1.44 7.30 -32.27
N ASN A 94 -0.76 6.25 -31.81
CA ASN A 94 0.22 6.39 -30.74
C ASN A 94 1.49 7.13 -31.21
N PRO A 95 2.17 7.84 -30.29
CA PRO A 95 1.74 8.11 -28.92
C PRO A 95 0.58 9.13 -28.90
N ILE A 96 -0.41 8.91 -28.04
CA ILE A 96 -1.56 9.82 -27.91
C ILE A 96 -1.20 11.10 -27.16
N LEU A 97 -0.16 11.05 -26.34
CA LEU A 97 0.57 12.22 -25.83
C LEU A 97 2.06 11.98 -26.06
N GLU A 98 2.72 12.89 -26.75
CA GLU A 98 4.17 12.78 -27.02
C GLU A 98 5.01 12.94 -25.75
N GLY A 99 4.54 13.75 -24.80
CA GLY A 99 5.26 14.05 -23.58
C GLY A 99 4.51 15.02 -22.68
N GLU A 100 5.24 15.61 -21.74
CA GLU A 100 4.73 16.54 -20.75
C GLU A 100 4.18 17.85 -21.36
N PRO A 101 3.36 18.64 -20.65
CA PRO A 101 2.78 19.87 -21.20
C PRO A 101 3.84 20.87 -21.74
N PRO A 102 3.54 21.64 -22.80
CA PRO A 102 4.47 22.63 -23.35
C PRO A 102 4.92 23.67 -22.32
N GLY A 103 6.22 23.94 -22.27
CA GLY A 103 6.80 24.96 -21.38
C GLY A 103 6.89 24.57 -19.91
N VAL A 104 6.59 23.32 -19.55
CA VAL A 104 6.75 22.79 -18.19
C VAL A 104 8.01 21.93 -18.12
N ASN A 105 8.91 22.28 -17.20
CA ASN A 105 10.06 21.43 -16.86
C ASN A 105 9.65 20.47 -15.75
N VAL A 106 9.60 19.18 -16.07
CA VAL A 106 9.15 18.15 -15.13
C VAL A 106 10.32 17.42 -14.47
N THR A 107 10.07 16.78 -13.32
CA THR A 107 10.98 15.79 -12.72
C THR A 107 10.65 14.36 -13.16
N GLY A 108 9.44 14.16 -13.68
CA GLY A 108 8.90 12.91 -14.19
C GLY A 108 7.56 13.16 -14.87
N PHE A 109 7.19 12.29 -15.81
CA PHE A 109 5.90 12.33 -16.50
C PHE A 109 5.53 10.90 -16.93
N ARG A 110 4.85 10.16 -16.06
CA ARG A 110 4.54 8.74 -16.28
C ARG A 110 3.33 8.26 -15.47
N ASP A 111 2.98 6.99 -15.64
CA ASP A 111 1.99 6.24 -14.86
C ASP A 111 0.57 6.83 -14.98
N PRO A 112 -0.08 6.73 -16.15
CA PRO A 112 -1.43 7.22 -16.33
C PRO A 112 -2.42 6.46 -15.43
N TYR A 113 -3.32 7.19 -14.79
CA TYR A 113 -4.49 6.65 -14.09
C TYR A 113 -5.77 7.30 -14.61
N VAL A 114 -6.75 6.50 -15.03
CA VAL A 114 -8.00 6.97 -15.65
C VAL A 114 -9.20 6.44 -14.87
N ALA A 115 -10.07 7.34 -14.44
CA ALA A 115 -11.34 6.98 -13.82
C ALA A 115 -12.39 8.08 -13.99
N GLU A 116 -13.61 7.78 -13.57
CA GLU A 116 -14.64 8.78 -13.37
C GLU A 116 -14.40 9.54 -12.07
N TRP A 117 -14.67 10.84 -12.08
CA TRP A 117 -14.57 11.67 -10.88
C TRP A 117 -15.82 12.54 -10.71
N PRO A 118 -16.92 11.98 -10.14
CA PRO A 118 -18.19 12.70 -10.00
C PRO A 118 -18.07 14.05 -9.30
N ALA A 119 -17.23 14.14 -8.27
CA ALA A 119 -16.97 15.39 -7.55
C ALA A 119 -16.38 16.49 -8.46
N LEU A 120 -15.42 16.13 -9.32
CA LEU A 120 -14.82 17.06 -10.26
C LEU A 120 -15.77 17.41 -11.42
N ASP A 121 -16.56 16.43 -11.89
CA ASP A 121 -17.60 16.68 -12.89
C ASP A 121 -18.64 17.69 -12.38
N HIS A 122 -19.12 17.52 -11.14
CA HIS A 122 -20.03 18.48 -10.51
C HIS A 122 -19.38 19.86 -10.38
N LEU A 123 -18.14 19.94 -9.89
CA LEU A 123 -17.40 21.20 -9.76
C LEU A 123 -17.21 21.93 -11.10
N ARG A 124 -17.13 21.18 -12.21
CA ARG A 124 -16.99 21.70 -13.58
C ARG A 124 -18.33 21.91 -14.29
N GLY A 125 -19.46 21.64 -13.64
CA GLY A 125 -20.80 21.76 -14.25
C GLY A 125 -21.04 20.78 -15.40
N LYS A 126 -20.43 19.60 -15.34
CA LYS A 126 -20.54 18.52 -16.34
C LYS A 126 -21.65 17.54 -15.95
N SER A 127 -22.14 16.79 -16.94
CA SER A 127 -23.28 15.88 -16.79
C SER A 127 -22.94 14.47 -16.30
N GLY A 128 -21.74 14.24 -15.76
CA GLY A 128 -21.32 12.94 -15.21
C GLY A 128 -20.66 11.97 -16.20
N ASN A 129 -20.41 12.40 -17.44
CA ASN A 129 -19.89 11.52 -18.50
C ASN A 129 -18.38 11.69 -18.75
N SER A 130 -17.68 12.60 -18.06
CA SER A 130 -16.25 12.80 -18.37
C SER A 130 -15.40 11.73 -17.68
N LEU A 131 -14.33 11.33 -18.34
CA LEU A 131 -13.23 10.63 -17.69
C LEU A 131 -12.13 11.64 -17.34
N TYR A 132 -11.38 11.34 -16.30
CA TYR A 132 -10.23 12.14 -15.89
C TYR A 132 -9.00 11.26 -15.85
N GLY A 133 -7.92 11.79 -16.41
CA GLY A 133 -6.60 11.17 -16.43
C GLY A 133 -5.64 11.92 -15.51
N LEU A 134 -4.86 11.19 -14.73
CA LEU A 134 -3.70 11.68 -14.00
C LEU A 134 -2.44 11.16 -14.64
N ILE A 135 -1.41 12.00 -14.75
CA ILE A 135 -0.05 11.59 -15.10
C ILE A 135 0.86 12.03 -13.96
N SER A 136 1.58 11.09 -13.35
CA SER A 136 2.37 11.28 -12.15
C SER A 136 3.72 11.93 -12.46
N GLY A 137 4.19 12.79 -11.56
CA GLY A 137 5.49 13.41 -11.71
C GLY A 137 5.76 14.53 -10.72
N GLY A 138 6.33 15.61 -11.23
CA GLY A 138 6.63 16.81 -10.46
C GLY A 138 7.13 17.90 -11.38
N MET A 139 7.19 19.12 -10.87
CA MET A 139 7.72 20.27 -11.60
C MET A 139 9.03 20.72 -10.98
N GLN A 140 10.06 20.85 -11.82
CA GLN A 140 11.41 21.22 -11.40
C GLN A 140 11.38 22.55 -10.61
N GLY A 141 11.91 22.52 -9.39
CA GLY A 141 11.99 23.69 -8.50
C GLY A 141 10.69 24.11 -7.81
N SER A 142 9.56 23.45 -8.08
CA SER A 142 8.29 23.71 -7.39
C SER A 142 7.94 22.61 -6.39
N GLY A 143 7.85 21.37 -6.86
CA GLY A 143 7.44 20.24 -6.03
C GLY A 143 6.82 19.10 -6.83
N PRO A 144 6.53 17.99 -6.14
CA PRO A 144 5.82 16.88 -6.75
C PRO A 144 4.37 17.27 -7.08
N THR A 145 3.83 16.67 -8.14
CA THR A 145 2.43 16.90 -8.53
C THR A 145 1.95 15.78 -9.45
N THR A 146 0.69 15.88 -9.86
CA THR A 146 0.15 15.07 -10.95
C THR A 146 -0.55 15.97 -11.95
N PHE A 147 -0.40 15.68 -13.24
CA PHE A 147 -0.97 16.46 -14.33
C PHE A 147 -2.37 15.93 -14.64
N LEU A 148 -3.38 16.77 -14.48
CA LEU A 148 -4.78 16.44 -14.68
C LEU A 148 -5.19 16.67 -16.14
N TYR A 149 -5.89 15.68 -16.70
CA TYR A 149 -6.46 15.71 -18.04
C TYR A 149 -7.95 15.37 -17.99
N GLU A 150 -8.73 15.96 -18.89
CA GLU A 150 -10.07 15.50 -19.25
C GLU A 150 -9.98 14.59 -20.47
N ILE A 151 -10.75 13.50 -20.44
CA ILE A 151 -10.84 12.50 -21.50
C ILE A 151 -12.32 12.35 -21.85
N GLN A 152 -12.65 12.44 -23.13
CA GLN A 152 -14.02 12.18 -23.60
C GLN A 152 -14.22 10.67 -23.73
N SER A 153 -15.34 10.15 -23.23
CA SER A 153 -15.63 8.71 -23.26
C SER A 153 -15.75 8.15 -24.66
N GLU A 154 -16.16 8.96 -25.62
CA GLU A 154 -16.33 8.59 -27.02
C GLU A 154 -15.02 8.70 -27.81
N ALA A 155 -14.00 9.34 -27.24
CA ALA A 155 -12.70 9.62 -27.87
C ALA A 155 -11.56 9.42 -26.86
N LEU A 156 -11.36 8.17 -26.41
CA LEU A 156 -10.37 7.81 -25.38
C LEU A 156 -8.92 8.22 -25.70
N GLY A 157 -8.59 8.45 -26.98
CA GLY A 157 -7.27 8.95 -27.39
C GLY A 157 -7.10 10.47 -27.28
N GLU A 158 -8.14 11.23 -26.95
CA GLU A 158 -8.10 12.69 -26.86
C GLU A 158 -7.99 13.15 -25.41
N TRP A 159 -6.76 13.46 -24.99
CA TRP A 159 -6.46 13.91 -23.63
C TRP A 159 -6.26 15.43 -23.62
N ARG A 160 -7.15 16.14 -22.93
CA ARG A 160 -7.07 17.60 -22.80
C ARG A 160 -6.50 17.98 -21.44
N TYR A 161 -5.28 18.54 -21.44
CA TYR A 161 -4.65 19.04 -20.23
C TYR A 161 -5.53 20.11 -19.56
N LEU A 162 -5.69 20.00 -18.24
CA LEU A 162 -6.44 20.93 -17.41
C LEU A 162 -5.51 21.76 -16.52
N ASP A 163 -4.75 21.11 -15.63
CA ASP A 163 -3.88 21.79 -14.66
C ASP A 163 -2.86 20.81 -14.06
N ALA A 164 -1.84 21.32 -13.38
CA ALA A 164 -1.08 20.56 -12.40
C ALA A 164 -1.91 20.53 -11.12
N LEU A 165 -2.36 19.35 -10.70
CA LEU A 165 -3.45 19.20 -9.76
C LEU A 165 -3.09 19.64 -8.34
N VAL A 166 -1.84 19.43 -7.92
CA VAL A 166 -1.44 19.66 -6.53
C VAL A 166 -0.29 20.66 -6.47
N ASP A 167 -0.42 21.66 -5.59
CA ASP A 167 0.62 22.64 -5.29
C ASP A 167 1.18 22.36 -3.88
N LEU A 168 2.17 21.48 -3.80
CA LEU A 168 2.90 21.20 -2.55
C LEU A 168 4.38 21.53 -2.71
N PRO A 169 5.04 22.03 -1.64
CA PRO A 169 6.47 22.24 -1.69
C PRO A 169 7.23 20.91 -1.78
N ILE A 170 8.43 20.96 -2.33
CA ILE A 170 9.39 19.85 -2.26
C ILE A 170 9.55 19.36 -0.81
N ARG A 171 9.53 18.04 -0.61
CA ARG A 171 9.65 17.35 0.69
C ARG A 171 8.56 17.73 1.69
N PHE A 172 7.37 18.08 1.21
CA PHE A 172 6.24 18.36 2.09
C PHE A 172 5.99 17.19 3.05
N GLN A 173 5.91 17.50 4.35
CA GLN A 173 5.73 16.53 5.43
C GLN A 173 5.03 17.25 6.59
N PRO A 174 3.68 17.26 6.61
CA PRO A 174 2.90 17.95 7.65
C PRO A 174 3.20 17.48 9.07
N SER A 175 3.50 16.19 9.22
CA SER A 175 3.83 15.56 10.49
C SER A 175 5.02 14.62 10.29
N GLU A 176 6.09 14.86 11.05
CA GLU A 176 7.27 13.99 11.04
C GLU A 176 6.92 12.55 11.40
N LYS A 177 5.96 12.36 12.30
CA LYS A 177 5.51 11.05 12.77
C LYS A 177 4.43 10.44 11.88
N TRP A 178 3.34 11.16 11.59
CA TRP A 178 2.08 10.54 11.13
C TRP A 178 1.82 10.59 9.61
N SER A 179 2.46 11.50 8.89
CA SER A 179 2.07 11.82 7.49
C SER A 179 2.93 11.16 6.40
N GLY A 180 4.20 10.86 6.71
CA GLY A 180 5.20 10.51 5.69
C GLY A 180 5.72 11.73 4.93
N ASN A 181 6.73 11.54 4.07
CA ASN A 181 7.27 12.61 3.22
C ASN A 181 6.75 12.47 1.79
N PHE A 182 6.13 13.52 1.26
CA PHE A 182 5.56 13.53 -0.09
C PHE A 182 6.59 13.72 -1.21
N GLY A 183 7.88 13.80 -0.87
CA GLY A 183 8.98 13.67 -1.83
C GLY A 183 9.19 14.88 -2.75
N ILE A 184 9.87 14.61 -3.86
CA ILE A 184 10.21 15.55 -4.93
C ILE A 184 9.44 15.22 -6.21
N ASN A 185 9.18 13.93 -6.44
CA ASN A 185 8.50 13.40 -7.61
C ASN A 185 7.47 12.35 -7.19
N TRP A 186 6.35 12.27 -7.90
CA TRP A 186 5.33 11.24 -7.71
C TRP A 186 5.30 10.21 -8.83
N GLU A 187 4.85 9.02 -8.45
CA GLU A 187 4.62 7.84 -9.29
C GLU A 187 3.26 7.24 -8.94
N CYS A 188 2.67 6.51 -9.89
CA CYS A 188 1.46 5.71 -9.70
C CYS A 188 0.32 6.45 -8.96
N THR A 189 0.13 7.75 -9.21
CA THR A 189 -0.88 8.54 -8.51
C THR A 189 -2.27 8.12 -8.96
N ASN A 190 -3.13 7.75 -8.01
CA ASN A 190 -4.53 7.44 -8.24
C ASN A 190 -5.41 8.49 -7.59
N PHE A 191 -6.65 8.61 -8.07
CA PHE A 191 -7.70 9.33 -7.36
C PHE A 191 -8.93 8.44 -7.12
N MET A 192 -9.65 8.76 -6.05
CA MET A 192 -10.91 8.12 -5.71
C MET A 192 -11.74 9.03 -4.81
N THR A 193 -13.05 8.81 -4.83
CA THR A 193 -13.97 9.30 -3.81
C THR A 193 -14.38 8.11 -2.95
N LEU A 194 -14.25 8.24 -1.63
CA LEU A 194 -14.66 7.22 -0.66
C LEU A 194 -15.75 7.80 0.24
N GLU A 195 -16.77 6.99 0.50
CA GLU A 195 -17.95 7.40 1.23
C GLU A 195 -18.13 6.53 2.48
N SER A 196 -18.63 7.15 3.54
CA SER A 196 -19.05 6.48 4.77
C SER A 196 -20.24 7.24 5.35
N ASN A 197 -21.38 6.55 5.46
CA ASN A 197 -22.66 7.16 5.82
C ASN A 197 -23.03 8.32 4.87
N SER A 198 -23.10 9.55 5.38
CA SER A 198 -23.41 10.76 4.62
C SER A 198 -22.18 11.61 4.29
N ILE A 199 -20.97 11.11 4.57
CA ILE A 199 -19.71 11.83 4.39
C ILE A 199 -18.95 11.22 3.22
N SER A 200 -18.38 12.09 2.39
CA SER A 200 -17.66 11.72 1.18
C SER A 200 -16.36 12.53 1.12
N HIS A 201 -15.23 11.85 1.01
CA HIS A 201 -13.91 12.46 0.90
C HIS A 201 -13.24 12.05 -0.41
N ASN A 202 -12.46 12.97 -0.99
CA ASN A 202 -11.62 12.67 -2.14
C ASN A 202 -10.22 12.34 -1.66
N PHE A 203 -9.63 11.30 -2.24
CA PHE A 203 -8.31 10.80 -1.88
C PHE A 203 -7.41 10.71 -3.10
N LEU A 204 -6.11 10.93 -2.86
CA LEU A 204 -5.04 10.52 -3.74
C LEU A 204 -4.20 9.43 -3.06
N ILE A 205 -3.88 8.36 -3.81
CA ILE A 205 -2.86 7.37 -3.44
C ILE A 205 -1.62 7.66 -4.28
N ILE A 206 -0.45 7.72 -3.66
CA ILE A 206 0.74 8.32 -4.26
C ILE A 206 1.98 7.48 -3.92
N GLY A 207 2.76 7.09 -4.93
CA GLY A 207 4.16 6.72 -4.73
C GLY A 207 5.01 7.98 -4.69
N ALA A 208 5.65 8.28 -3.57
CA ALA A 208 6.49 9.46 -3.42
C ALA A 208 7.98 9.09 -3.43
N GLU A 209 8.73 9.65 -4.37
CA GLU A 209 10.19 9.52 -4.47
C GLU A 209 10.87 10.80 -3.98
N GLY A 210 12.03 10.68 -3.34
CA GLY A 210 12.82 11.84 -2.94
C GLY A 210 14.12 11.48 -2.24
N ASP A 211 14.60 12.39 -1.40
CA ASP A 211 15.86 12.28 -0.67
C ASP A 211 15.71 12.32 0.85
N ILE A 212 14.46 12.27 1.35
CA ILE A 212 14.16 12.21 2.77
C ILE A 212 13.70 10.80 3.13
N GLU A 213 14.63 10.05 3.71
CA GLU A 213 14.39 8.70 4.20
C GLU A 213 13.84 8.72 5.64
N ARG A 214 13.09 7.67 6.00
CA ARG A 214 12.59 7.43 7.35
C ARG A 214 13.76 7.26 8.32
N ASN A 215 13.69 7.93 9.47
CA ASN A 215 14.81 8.02 10.42
C ASN A 215 15.42 6.65 10.79
N HIS A 216 14.60 5.65 11.09
CA HIS A 216 15.10 4.32 11.46
C HIS A 216 15.88 3.61 10.34
N ILE A 217 15.56 3.87 9.07
CA ILE A 217 16.30 3.32 7.92
C ILE A 217 17.58 4.13 7.70
N LYS A 218 17.48 5.45 7.77
CA LYS A 218 18.62 6.36 7.65
C LYS A 218 19.70 6.09 8.71
N ASP A 219 19.29 5.82 9.94
CA ASP A 219 20.17 5.59 11.08
C ASP A 219 20.67 4.14 11.15
N TYR A 220 20.13 3.24 10.31
CA TYR A 220 20.55 1.85 10.25
C TYR A 220 21.91 1.69 9.57
N ILE A 221 22.82 0.98 10.23
CA ILE A 221 24.14 0.67 9.68
C ILE A 221 23.99 -0.51 8.72
N LEU A 222 23.89 -0.20 7.43
CA LEU A 222 23.78 -1.21 6.39
C LEU A 222 25.08 -2.04 6.26
N PRO A 223 25.00 -3.38 6.14
CA PRO A 223 26.16 -4.20 5.83
C PRO A 223 26.83 -3.77 4.51
N PRO A 224 28.18 -3.76 4.41
CA PRO A 224 28.91 -3.16 3.27
C PRO A 224 28.63 -3.76 1.89
N LEU A 225 28.14 -5.00 1.83
CA LEU A 225 27.90 -5.73 0.58
C LEU A 225 26.47 -5.53 0.03
N LEU A 226 25.60 -4.86 0.78
CA LEU A 226 24.21 -4.67 0.40
C LEU A 226 23.99 -3.32 -0.29
N PRO A 227 23.17 -3.27 -1.35
CA PRO A 227 22.76 -2.00 -1.92
C PRO A 227 21.87 -1.23 -0.92
N PRO A 228 21.97 0.11 -0.87
CA PRO A 228 21.00 0.89 -0.13
C PRO A 228 19.63 0.76 -0.79
N ARG A 229 18.57 0.84 0.03
CA ARG A 229 17.20 0.90 -0.46
C ARG A 229 16.96 2.17 -1.26
N THR A 230 16.06 2.08 -2.22
CA THR A 230 15.51 3.26 -2.91
C THR A 230 14.70 4.08 -1.92
N VAL A 231 15.00 5.38 -1.78
CA VAL A 231 14.28 6.27 -0.88
C VAL A 231 12.92 6.61 -1.49
N ARG A 232 11.87 5.96 -0.98
CA ARG A 232 10.49 6.12 -1.43
C ARG A 232 9.48 5.77 -0.35
N GLN A 233 8.27 6.30 -0.49
CA GLN A 233 7.16 6.03 0.44
C GLN A 233 5.85 5.87 -0.32
N GLN A 234 5.04 4.89 0.06
CA GLN A 234 3.66 4.83 -0.38
C GLN A 234 2.80 5.67 0.57
N VAL A 235 2.36 6.85 0.11
CA VAL A 235 1.58 7.80 0.90
C VAL A 235 0.17 7.98 0.30
N TRP A 236 -0.68 8.62 1.07
CA TRP A 236 -2.01 9.03 0.65
C TRP A 236 -2.35 10.40 1.24
N MET A 237 -3.24 11.13 0.57
CA MET A 237 -3.82 12.36 1.10
C MET A 237 -5.31 12.42 0.82
N SER A 238 -6.05 13.04 1.73
CA SER A 238 -7.42 13.50 1.53
C SER A 238 -7.42 15.01 1.35
N GLY A 239 -8.35 15.52 0.53
CA GLY A 239 -8.38 16.93 0.20
C GLY A 239 -9.62 17.40 -0.55
N ASP A 240 -9.71 18.72 -0.66
CA ASP A 240 -10.80 19.40 -1.36
C ASP A 240 -10.37 19.74 -2.79
N ILE A 241 -11.25 19.48 -3.75
CA ILE A 241 -11.06 19.92 -5.13
C ILE A 241 -11.65 21.32 -5.25
N ILE A 242 -10.82 22.30 -5.58
CA ILE A 242 -11.23 23.68 -5.76
C ILE A 242 -11.06 24.12 -7.21
N LYS A 243 -11.97 24.96 -7.69
CA LYS A 243 -11.90 25.59 -9.02
C LYS A 243 -11.92 27.10 -8.87
N LYS A 244 -10.91 27.78 -9.40
CA LYS A 244 -10.82 29.25 -9.45
C LYS A 244 -10.50 29.69 -10.87
N GLY A 245 -11.49 30.25 -11.57
CA GLY A 245 -11.37 30.48 -13.01
C GLY A 245 -11.17 29.14 -13.73
N ASP A 246 -10.10 29.03 -14.51
CA ASP A 246 -9.75 27.78 -15.21
C ASP A 246 -8.84 26.86 -14.40
N SER A 247 -8.26 27.33 -13.29
CA SER A 247 -7.38 26.53 -12.44
C SER A 247 -8.19 25.56 -11.57
N ILE A 248 -7.70 24.32 -11.49
CA ILE A 248 -8.27 23.23 -10.70
C ILE A 248 -7.17 22.69 -9.80
N LYS A 249 -7.38 22.76 -8.48
CA LYS A 249 -6.41 22.31 -7.48
C LYS A 249 -7.02 21.36 -6.49
N PHE A 250 -6.23 20.39 -6.05
CA PHE A 250 -6.53 19.50 -4.94
C PHE A 250 -5.78 20.01 -3.71
N GLN A 251 -6.51 20.51 -2.72
CA GLN A 251 -5.96 21.07 -1.49
C GLN A 251 -5.87 20.02 -0.40
N TYR A 252 -4.65 19.77 0.07
CA TYR A 252 -4.38 18.89 1.20
C TYR A 252 -5.20 19.28 2.44
N ARG A 253 -5.83 18.28 3.07
CA ARG A 253 -6.46 18.43 4.39
C ARG A 253 -5.75 17.59 5.45
N PHE A 254 -5.53 16.32 5.15
CA PHE A 254 -4.94 15.33 6.06
C PHE A 254 -4.44 14.14 5.23
N GLY A 255 -3.56 13.31 5.78
CA GLY A 255 -2.84 12.31 4.99
C GLY A 255 -1.86 11.48 5.79
N GLY A 256 -1.38 10.40 5.19
CA GLY A 256 -0.62 9.40 5.90
C GLY A 256 0.19 8.50 4.99
N ILE A 257 0.88 7.57 5.63
CA ILE A 257 1.54 6.45 4.95
C ILE A 257 0.50 5.36 4.75
N LEU A 258 0.43 4.81 3.54
CA LEU A 258 -0.49 3.72 3.18
C LEU A 258 0.06 2.35 3.60
N ASP A 259 1.37 2.19 3.48
CA ASP A 259 2.10 0.99 3.91
C ASP A 259 3.45 1.39 4.50
N HIS A 260 3.73 0.92 5.71
CA HIS A 260 4.93 1.26 6.48
C HIS A 260 6.12 0.34 6.21
N GLY A 261 6.04 -0.55 5.22
CA GLY A 261 7.11 -1.45 4.83
C GLY A 261 7.79 -1.03 3.53
N SER A 262 8.17 -2.02 2.72
CA SER A 262 8.79 -1.81 1.41
C SER A 262 7.77 -1.68 0.27
N TYR A 263 6.47 -1.88 0.55
CA TYR A 263 5.39 -1.76 -0.42
C TYR A 263 5.43 -0.42 -1.17
N TYR A 264 5.24 -0.48 -2.49
CA TYR A 264 5.24 0.69 -3.35
C TYR A 264 4.42 0.47 -4.63
N ALA A 265 4.30 1.51 -5.47
CA ALA A 265 3.58 1.46 -6.75
C ALA A 265 2.12 0.98 -6.62
N GLY A 266 1.45 1.40 -5.56
CA GLY A 266 0.04 1.09 -5.31
C GLY A 266 -0.86 1.61 -6.43
N ASN A 267 -1.67 0.73 -7.01
CA ASN A 267 -2.66 1.06 -8.03
C ASN A 267 -4.02 0.45 -7.68
N SER A 268 -5.09 1.17 -7.98
CA SER A 268 -6.44 0.84 -7.52
C SER A 268 -7.47 0.76 -8.64
N PHE A 269 -8.57 0.06 -8.38
CA PHE A 269 -9.71 -0.01 -9.29
C PHE A 269 -11.00 -0.20 -8.50
N VAL A 270 -12.14 0.13 -9.11
CA VAL A 270 -13.46 -0.25 -8.56
C VAL A 270 -13.74 -1.67 -8.99
N ASP A 271 -14.01 -2.56 -8.04
CA ASP A 271 -14.52 -3.91 -8.30
C ASP A 271 -16.03 -3.82 -8.62
N PRO A 272 -16.46 -3.91 -9.89
CA PRO A 272 -17.84 -3.55 -10.27
C PRO A 272 -18.92 -4.40 -9.58
N PRO A 273 -18.76 -5.73 -9.39
CA PRO A 273 -19.74 -6.53 -8.65
C PRO A 273 -20.00 -6.10 -7.21
N SER A 274 -18.98 -5.59 -6.51
CA SER A 274 -19.10 -5.22 -5.09
C SER A 274 -19.13 -3.72 -4.83
N GLY A 275 -18.71 -2.90 -5.79
CA GLY A 275 -18.51 -1.46 -5.64
C GLY A 275 -17.32 -1.09 -4.76
N ARG A 276 -16.55 -2.07 -4.23
CA ARG A 276 -15.37 -1.82 -3.39
C ARG A 276 -14.25 -1.18 -4.19
N ARG A 277 -13.47 -0.33 -3.54
CA ARG A 277 -12.17 0.12 -4.06
C ARG A 277 -11.10 -0.88 -3.66
N ILE A 278 -10.53 -1.55 -4.66
CA ILE A 278 -9.45 -2.52 -4.48
C ILE A 278 -8.12 -1.84 -4.84
N LEU A 279 -7.11 -2.06 -4.03
CA LEU A 279 -5.75 -1.56 -4.17
C LEU A 279 -4.77 -2.74 -4.19
N HIS A 280 -3.79 -2.68 -5.08
CA HIS A 280 -2.73 -3.69 -5.19
C HIS A 280 -1.40 -2.96 -5.41
N GLY A 281 -0.30 -3.47 -4.87
CA GLY A 281 1.01 -2.84 -5.06
C GLY A 281 2.13 -3.85 -4.97
N TRP A 282 3.35 -3.36 -5.19
CA TRP A 282 4.55 -4.15 -5.31
C TRP A 282 5.36 -4.13 -4.02
N ILE A 283 5.74 -5.31 -3.53
CA ILE A 283 6.73 -5.51 -2.49
C ILE A 283 8.06 -5.86 -3.20
N PRO A 284 9.04 -4.95 -3.20
CA PRO A 284 10.28 -5.09 -3.95
C PRO A 284 11.26 -6.05 -3.29
N GLU A 285 12.15 -6.62 -4.11
CA GLU A 285 13.28 -7.44 -3.66
C GLU A 285 14.53 -6.56 -3.50
N GLU A 286 14.52 -5.64 -2.53
CA GLU A 286 15.59 -4.67 -2.30
C GLU A 286 16.41 -4.95 -1.03
N ASP A 287 16.10 -6.04 -0.34
CA ASP A 287 16.75 -6.43 0.91
C ASP A 287 17.73 -7.61 0.76
N CYS A 288 18.16 -7.90 -0.46
CA CYS A 288 19.18 -8.90 -0.72
C CYS A 288 20.13 -8.45 -1.84
N THR A 289 21.26 -9.13 -1.98
CA THR A 289 22.17 -8.88 -3.11
C THR A 289 21.60 -9.42 -4.42
N ASP A 290 22.03 -8.86 -5.55
CA ASP A 290 21.67 -9.38 -6.88
C ASP A 290 22.01 -10.87 -7.04
N GLU A 291 23.10 -11.34 -6.43
CA GLU A 291 23.47 -12.76 -6.46
C GLU A 291 22.45 -13.61 -5.70
N HIS A 292 21.98 -13.14 -4.56
CA HIS A 292 20.92 -13.79 -3.79
C HIS A 292 19.62 -13.86 -4.59
N ALA A 293 19.16 -12.74 -5.14
CA ALA A 293 17.97 -12.68 -5.99
C ALA A 293 18.08 -13.61 -7.21
N ARG A 294 19.25 -13.66 -7.87
CA ARG A 294 19.50 -14.58 -8.99
C ARG A 294 19.43 -16.05 -8.58
N LYS A 295 19.95 -16.41 -7.39
CA LYS A 295 19.85 -17.78 -6.86
C LYS A 295 18.40 -18.16 -6.52
N LYS A 296 17.64 -17.20 -6.01
CA LYS A 296 16.21 -17.32 -5.71
C LYS A 296 15.38 -17.54 -6.98
N GLY A 297 15.79 -16.94 -8.09
CA GLY A 297 15.19 -17.12 -9.42
C GLY A 297 13.97 -16.25 -9.70
N TRP A 298 13.63 -15.33 -8.80
CA TRP A 298 12.57 -14.33 -8.95
C TRP A 298 12.88 -13.09 -8.12
N SER A 299 12.22 -11.97 -8.40
CA SER A 299 12.46 -10.69 -7.73
C SER A 299 11.16 -9.91 -7.52
N GLY A 300 10.73 -9.84 -6.27
CA GLY A 300 9.60 -9.04 -5.80
C GLY A 300 8.27 -9.76 -6.00
N SER A 301 7.24 -9.25 -5.35
CA SER A 301 5.89 -9.80 -5.39
C SER A 301 4.85 -8.70 -5.39
N LEU A 302 3.65 -8.98 -5.89
CA LEU A 302 2.51 -8.16 -5.54
C LEU A 302 2.09 -8.48 -4.10
N SER A 303 1.58 -7.47 -3.38
CA SER A 303 1.00 -7.64 -2.05
C SER A 303 -0.30 -8.45 -2.13
N ILE A 304 -0.87 -8.81 -1.01
CA ILE A 304 -2.29 -9.19 -0.97
C ILE A 304 -3.14 -7.97 -1.43
N PRO A 305 -4.17 -8.17 -2.28
CA PRO A 305 -5.10 -7.10 -2.60
C PRO A 305 -5.77 -6.54 -1.35
N ARG A 306 -5.93 -5.23 -1.31
CA ARG A 306 -6.50 -4.50 -0.17
C ARG A 306 -7.78 -3.82 -0.56
N GLU A 307 -8.77 -3.86 0.30
CA GLU A 307 -9.90 -2.93 0.23
C GLU A 307 -9.48 -1.63 0.92
N VAL A 308 -9.71 -0.50 0.24
CA VAL A 308 -9.58 0.83 0.83
C VAL A 308 -10.95 1.50 0.93
N PHE A 309 -11.23 2.16 2.05
CA PHE A 309 -12.55 2.71 2.36
C PHE A 309 -12.42 3.92 3.30
N LEU A 310 -13.48 4.72 3.44
CA LEU A 310 -13.50 5.81 4.42
C LEU A 310 -13.80 5.22 5.81
N LEU A 311 -12.78 5.14 6.68
CA LEU A 311 -12.97 4.68 8.05
C LEU A 311 -13.41 5.85 8.93
N SER A 312 -14.51 5.66 9.66
CA SER A 312 -15.02 6.64 10.64
C SER A 312 -15.03 6.04 12.04
N ILE A 313 -14.46 6.77 13.00
CA ILE A 313 -14.40 6.37 14.42
C ILE A 313 -15.14 7.43 15.23
N SER A 314 -16.36 7.12 15.65
CA SER A 314 -17.23 8.07 16.38
C SER A 314 -16.89 8.13 17.87
N ASN A 315 -17.27 9.24 18.49
CA ASN A 315 -17.18 9.49 19.93
C ASN A 315 -15.76 9.38 20.51
N VAL A 316 -14.73 9.74 19.73
CA VAL A 316 -13.34 9.70 20.18
C VAL A 316 -13.07 10.82 21.17
N ILE A 317 -12.35 10.49 22.24
CA ILE A 317 -11.95 11.43 23.30
C ILE A 317 -10.45 11.74 23.21
N ARG A 318 -9.63 10.69 22.99
CA ARG A 318 -8.16 10.79 22.99
C ARG A 318 -7.52 9.57 22.31
N ALA A 319 -6.27 9.75 21.88
CA ALA A 319 -5.35 8.66 21.57
C ALA A 319 -4.65 8.16 22.86
N LEU A 320 -3.65 7.29 22.73
CA LEU A 320 -2.88 6.81 23.87
C LEU A 320 -2.00 7.91 24.46
N ASN A 321 -1.09 8.46 23.63
CA ASN A 321 -0.10 9.45 24.04
C ASN A 321 -0.13 10.70 23.16
N SER A 322 -0.32 10.58 21.84
CA SER A 322 -0.38 11.74 20.95
C SER A 322 -1.64 12.58 21.19
N GLN A 323 -1.54 13.89 21.01
CA GLN A 323 -2.73 14.72 20.93
C GLN A 323 -3.44 14.45 19.60
N LEU A 324 -4.77 14.42 19.58
CA LEU A 324 -5.52 14.16 18.34
C LEU A 324 -5.14 15.14 17.21
N SER A 325 -4.81 16.39 17.55
CA SER A 325 -4.37 17.43 16.59
C SER A 325 -2.99 17.20 15.98
N GLU A 326 -2.17 16.30 16.55
CA GLU A 326 -0.85 15.95 16.01
C GLU A 326 -0.91 14.79 15.01
N ILE A 327 -2.01 14.04 15.02
CA ILE A 327 -2.24 12.84 14.20
C ILE A 327 -2.75 13.28 12.82
N ASP A 328 -1.84 13.67 11.95
CA ASP A 328 -2.16 14.20 10.62
C ASP A 328 -2.85 13.20 9.69
N CYS A 329 -2.79 11.90 9.99
CA CYS A 329 -3.48 10.86 9.21
C CYS A 329 -4.96 10.69 9.59
N VAL A 330 -5.52 11.55 10.45
CA VAL A 330 -6.96 11.58 10.74
C VAL A 330 -7.49 13.01 10.63
N GLU A 331 -8.69 13.15 10.09
CA GLU A 331 -9.47 14.37 10.23
C GLU A 331 -10.36 14.29 11.47
N GLN A 332 -10.43 15.41 12.20
CA GLN A 332 -11.35 15.58 13.33
C GLN A 332 -12.59 16.34 12.89
N GLN A 333 -13.74 15.68 12.97
CA GLN A 333 -15.05 16.31 12.82
C GLN A 333 -15.70 16.45 14.20
N ARG A 334 -16.06 17.68 14.57
CA ARG A 334 -16.86 17.94 15.78
C ARG A 334 -18.34 17.86 15.42
N GLU A 335 -19.05 16.97 16.10
CA GLU A 335 -20.48 16.76 15.93
C GLU A 335 -21.31 17.80 16.69
N LEU A 336 -22.61 17.89 16.38
CA LEU A 336 -23.54 18.84 17.01
C LEU A 336 -23.69 18.66 18.52
N ASP A 337 -23.55 17.43 19.02
CA ASP A 337 -23.57 17.11 20.45
C ASP A 337 -22.21 17.37 21.15
N GLY A 338 -21.22 17.84 20.40
CA GLY A 338 -19.88 18.15 20.87
C GLY A 338 -18.93 16.95 20.92
N SER A 339 -19.38 15.75 20.54
CA SER A 339 -18.51 14.60 20.33
C SER A 339 -17.58 14.80 19.12
N ILE A 340 -16.54 13.98 19.03
CA ILE A 340 -15.58 14.02 17.92
C ILE A 340 -15.67 12.70 17.15
N THR A 341 -15.86 12.79 15.85
CA THR A 341 -15.67 11.68 14.91
C THR A 341 -14.34 11.87 14.20
N LEU A 342 -13.54 10.80 14.13
CA LEU A 342 -12.34 10.79 13.31
C LEU A 342 -12.63 10.15 11.95
N HIS A 343 -12.09 10.73 10.89
CA HIS A 343 -12.12 10.16 9.53
C HIS A 343 -10.71 9.90 9.04
N THR A 344 -10.48 8.72 8.46
CA THR A 344 -9.16 8.32 7.92
C THR A 344 -9.32 7.36 6.74
N LEU A 345 -8.22 7.09 6.03
CA LEU A 345 -8.19 6.03 5.04
C LEU A 345 -8.17 4.67 5.77
N GLY A 346 -9.26 3.93 5.63
CA GLY A 346 -9.32 2.53 6.01
C GLY A 346 -8.57 1.67 4.99
N VAL A 347 -7.82 0.69 5.47
CA VAL A 347 -7.09 -0.29 4.66
C VAL A 347 -7.14 -1.65 5.33
N ARG A 348 -7.57 -2.67 4.60
CA ARG A 348 -7.59 -4.07 5.06
C ARG A 348 -7.38 -5.04 3.91
N PRO A 349 -6.85 -6.26 4.15
CA PRO A 349 -6.82 -7.29 3.11
C PRO A 349 -8.24 -7.59 2.63
N VAL A 350 -8.39 -7.93 1.35
CA VAL A 350 -9.68 -8.36 0.81
C VAL A 350 -10.25 -9.54 1.60
N LEU A 351 -11.57 -9.53 1.80
CA LEU A 351 -12.27 -10.55 2.59
C LEU A 351 -12.12 -11.94 2.01
N GLU A 352 -11.91 -12.02 0.70
CA GLU A 352 -11.70 -13.24 -0.05
C GLU A 352 -10.58 -14.10 0.53
N VAL A 353 -9.51 -13.50 1.08
CA VAL A 353 -8.39 -14.22 1.73
C VAL A 353 -8.88 -15.20 2.79
N SER A 354 -10.00 -14.90 3.46
CA SER A 354 -10.59 -15.81 4.45
C SER A 354 -10.99 -17.18 3.88
N ARG A 355 -11.22 -17.30 2.57
CA ARG A 355 -11.50 -18.60 1.91
C ARG A 355 -10.32 -19.55 1.98
N LEU A 356 -9.08 -19.03 2.05
CA LEU A 356 -7.88 -19.85 2.21
C LEU A 356 -7.84 -20.59 3.55
N ARG A 357 -8.56 -20.08 4.56
CA ARG A 357 -8.70 -20.68 5.90
C ARG A 357 -9.47 -22.00 5.86
N HIS A 358 -10.43 -22.16 4.96
CA HIS A 358 -11.22 -23.41 4.86
C HIS A 358 -10.36 -24.61 4.43
N GLY A 359 -9.27 -24.35 3.72
CA GLY A 359 -8.34 -25.37 3.26
C GLY A 359 -7.04 -25.41 4.06
N CYS A 360 -6.92 -24.72 5.20
CA CYS A 360 -5.68 -24.78 5.99
C CYS A 360 -5.40 -26.20 6.48
N LEU A 361 -4.13 -26.57 6.63
CA LEU A 361 -3.73 -27.86 7.19
C LEU A 361 -4.13 -27.97 8.67
N TYR A 362 -3.90 -26.90 9.43
CA TYR A 362 -4.20 -26.83 10.86
C TYR A 362 -4.81 -25.48 11.23
N SER A 363 -5.77 -25.51 12.15
CA SER A 363 -6.36 -24.30 12.73
C SER A 363 -6.22 -24.35 14.24
N HIS A 364 -5.66 -23.30 14.82
CA HIS A 364 -5.43 -23.16 16.25
C HIS A 364 -6.22 -21.98 16.79
N LYS A 365 -6.83 -22.17 17.96
CA LYS A 365 -7.51 -21.11 18.70
C LYS A 365 -6.93 -21.07 20.12
N ILE A 366 -6.45 -19.89 20.51
CA ILE A 366 -5.97 -19.61 21.86
C ILE A 366 -6.85 -18.51 22.42
N ASP A 367 -7.50 -18.78 23.55
CA ASP A 367 -8.40 -17.82 24.21
C ASP A 367 -7.78 -17.37 25.53
N ARG A 368 -7.90 -16.07 25.82
CA ARG A 368 -7.63 -15.46 27.13
C ARG A 368 -6.25 -15.77 27.72
N VAL A 369 -5.21 -15.23 27.11
CA VAL A 369 -3.84 -15.29 27.63
C VAL A 369 -3.45 -13.94 28.20
N PHE A 370 -3.19 -13.88 29.50
CA PHE A 370 -2.57 -12.72 30.13
C PHE A 370 -1.04 -12.81 30.04
N LEU A 371 -0.41 -11.70 29.67
CA LEU A 371 1.04 -11.52 29.64
C LEU A 371 1.42 -10.10 30.09
N PRO A 372 2.60 -9.90 30.69
CA PRO A 372 3.47 -10.95 31.24
C PRO A 372 2.82 -11.60 32.48
N ARG A 373 3.03 -12.91 32.69
CA ARG A 373 2.62 -13.60 33.93
C ARG A 373 3.72 -13.42 35.00
N PRO A 374 3.46 -13.77 36.28
CA PRO A 374 4.49 -13.77 37.30
C PRO A 374 5.78 -14.45 36.81
N ILE A 375 6.91 -13.79 37.06
CA ILE A 375 8.24 -14.20 36.57
C ILE A 375 8.48 -15.69 36.87
N PRO A 376 9.01 -16.46 35.91
CA PRO A 376 9.70 -16.03 34.67
C PRO A 376 8.84 -16.03 33.39
N MET A 377 7.51 -16.16 33.48
CA MET A 377 6.65 -16.39 32.31
C MET A 377 6.23 -15.10 31.58
N GLN A 378 7.19 -14.43 30.93
CA GLN A 378 6.94 -13.20 30.14
C GLN A 378 6.36 -13.44 28.74
N GLN A 379 6.44 -14.69 28.26
CA GLN A 379 6.01 -15.09 26.93
C GLN A 379 5.30 -16.44 26.97
N GLN A 380 4.48 -16.70 25.94
CA GLN A 380 3.79 -17.97 25.78
C GLN A 380 3.95 -18.48 24.35
N HIS A 381 4.63 -19.63 24.20
CA HIS A 381 4.67 -20.34 22.94
C HIS A 381 3.28 -20.87 22.59
N PHE A 382 2.88 -20.69 21.34
CA PHE A 382 1.59 -21.15 20.84
C PHE A 382 1.74 -22.40 19.98
N ILE A 383 2.49 -22.30 18.87
CA ILE A 383 2.64 -23.40 17.91
C ILE A 383 4.00 -23.35 17.21
N PHE A 384 4.36 -24.49 16.62
CA PHE A 384 5.26 -24.54 15.47
C PHE A 384 4.41 -24.78 14.22
N THR A 385 4.53 -23.91 13.23
CA THR A 385 3.82 -24.02 11.96
C THR A 385 4.46 -25.07 11.04
N SER A 386 3.65 -25.72 10.22
CA SER A 386 4.07 -26.78 9.29
C SER A 386 4.50 -26.25 7.92
N SER A 387 4.16 -25.00 7.58
CA SER A 387 4.43 -24.38 6.29
C SER A 387 4.78 -22.90 6.46
N PRO A 388 5.63 -22.28 5.60
CA PRO A 388 5.87 -20.84 5.59
C PRO A 388 4.61 -20.01 5.27
N THR A 389 3.54 -20.67 4.82
CA THR A 389 2.25 -20.06 4.48
C THR A 389 1.25 -20.19 5.62
N TRP A 390 0.99 -19.11 6.34
CA TRP A 390 0.05 -19.10 7.47
C TRP A 390 -0.53 -17.71 7.72
N GLU A 391 -1.65 -17.67 8.41
CA GLU A 391 -2.32 -16.43 8.83
C GLU A 391 -2.56 -16.45 10.34
N LEU A 392 -2.32 -15.32 11.00
CA LEU A 392 -2.60 -15.10 12.42
C LEU A 392 -3.53 -13.89 12.58
N GLU A 393 -4.61 -14.06 13.34
CA GLU A 393 -5.44 -12.96 13.84
C GLU A 393 -5.41 -12.91 15.36
N ALA A 394 -5.25 -11.73 15.95
CA ALA A 394 -5.23 -11.53 17.39
C ALA A 394 -6.04 -10.30 17.79
N THR A 395 -6.83 -10.44 18.86
CA THR A 395 -7.49 -9.32 19.55
C THR A 395 -6.88 -9.20 20.95
N ILE A 396 -6.29 -8.04 21.24
CA ILE A 396 -5.51 -7.82 22.46
C ILE A 396 -6.04 -6.57 23.18
N SER A 397 -6.42 -6.74 24.44
CA SER A 397 -6.71 -5.64 25.36
C SER A 397 -5.43 -5.23 26.09
N ILE A 398 -5.12 -3.94 26.09
CA ILE A 398 -3.83 -3.40 26.55
C ILE A 398 -4.09 -2.38 27.67
N SER A 399 -3.45 -2.56 28.83
CA SER A 399 -3.49 -1.60 29.94
C SER A 399 -2.50 -0.44 29.72
N ALA A 400 -2.67 0.62 30.50
CA ALA A 400 -1.75 1.77 30.49
C ALA A 400 -0.31 1.44 30.94
N SER A 401 -0.11 0.30 31.63
CA SER A 401 1.21 -0.15 32.09
C SER A 401 1.92 -1.09 31.12
N CYS A 402 1.31 -1.38 29.96
CA CYS A 402 1.95 -2.19 28.92
C CYS A 402 2.95 -1.33 28.13
N GLU A 403 4.20 -1.79 28.07
CA GLU A 403 5.28 -1.12 27.35
C GLU A 403 5.42 -1.62 25.92
N THR A 404 5.35 -2.95 25.73
CA THR A 404 5.35 -3.61 24.42
C THR A 404 4.49 -4.88 24.45
N VAL A 405 3.90 -5.23 23.31
CA VAL A 405 3.12 -6.46 23.14
C VAL A 405 3.17 -6.94 21.70
N GLY A 406 3.19 -8.25 21.47
CA GLY A 406 3.17 -8.79 20.13
C GLY A 406 3.57 -10.25 20.03
N PHE A 407 4.26 -10.58 18.94
CA PHE A 407 4.63 -11.95 18.59
C PHE A 407 6.08 -12.06 18.12
N HIS A 408 6.79 -13.05 18.63
CA HIS A 408 7.96 -13.61 17.97
C HIS A 408 7.49 -14.67 16.97
N LEU A 409 7.92 -14.52 15.73
CA LEU A 409 7.54 -15.33 14.57
C LEU A 409 8.76 -16.00 13.98
N ARG A 410 8.53 -17.11 13.28
CA ARG A 410 9.55 -17.85 12.53
C ARG A 410 10.82 -18.09 13.35
N HIS A 411 10.61 -18.37 14.64
CA HIS A 411 11.71 -18.46 15.59
C HIS A 411 12.15 -19.92 15.78
N ASN A 412 13.43 -20.13 16.04
CA ASN A 412 13.94 -21.41 16.51
C ASN A 412 13.73 -21.57 18.02
N HIS A 413 14.04 -22.76 18.56
CA HIS A 413 13.81 -23.10 19.97
C HIS A 413 14.47 -22.15 20.99
N ASN A 414 15.63 -21.58 20.65
CA ASN A 414 16.40 -20.70 21.54
C ASN A 414 16.27 -19.21 21.20
N PHE A 415 15.40 -18.84 20.25
CA PHE A 415 15.22 -17.48 19.74
C PHE A 415 16.49 -16.82 19.18
N SER A 416 17.52 -17.59 18.82
CA SER A 416 18.69 -17.02 18.12
C SER A 416 18.36 -16.59 16.69
N ILE A 417 17.33 -17.19 16.11
CA ILE A 417 16.69 -16.75 14.87
C ILE A 417 15.24 -16.45 15.21
N HIS A 418 14.76 -15.25 14.89
CA HIS A 418 13.37 -14.85 15.06
C HIS A 418 13.07 -13.54 14.31
N THR A 419 11.80 -13.30 14.02
CA THR A 419 11.27 -12.00 13.61
C THR A 419 10.26 -11.53 14.64
N THR A 420 10.31 -10.28 15.08
CA THR A 420 9.40 -9.77 16.11
C THR A 420 8.44 -8.76 15.51
N VAL A 421 7.13 -9.01 15.60
CA VAL A 421 6.10 -7.99 15.36
C VAL A 421 5.65 -7.46 16.71
N ALA A 422 5.94 -6.19 16.99
CA ALA A 422 5.69 -5.56 18.29
C ALA A 422 4.90 -4.27 18.13
N PHE A 423 3.90 -4.05 18.98
CA PHE A 423 3.31 -2.74 19.21
C PHE A 423 3.82 -2.19 20.54
N SER A 424 4.33 -0.96 20.53
CA SER A 424 4.65 -0.20 21.74
C SER A 424 3.60 0.88 21.97
N PRO A 425 2.73 0.76 22.99
CA PRO A 425 1.80 1.80 23.38
C PRO A 425 2.50 3.10 23.77
N VAL A 426 3.70 3.00 24.37
CA VAL A 426 4.50 4.14 24.86
C VAL A 426 4.97 5.03 23.73
N THR A 427 5.49 4.45 22.65
CA THR A 427 5.97 5.20 21.49
C THR A 427 4.92 5.36 20.40
N GLU A 428 3.78 4.66 20.53
CA GLU A 428 2.72 4.53 19.52
C GLU A 428 3.31 4.11 18.17
N THR A 429 4.02 2.98 18.16
CA THR A 429 4.72 2.46 16.98
C THR A 429 4.53 0.95 16.89
N ILE A 430 4.18 0.46 15.70
CA ILE A 430 4.27 -0.95 15.33
C ILE A 430 5.61 -1.17 14.61
N THR A 431 6.36 -2.19 15.04
CA THR A 431 7.68 -2.54 14.49
C THR A 431 7.68 -4.01 14.05
N VAL A 432 8.24 -4.27 12.88
CA VAL A 432 8.69 -5.59 12.44
C VAL A 432 10.21 -5.61 12.54
N ASP A 433 10.72 -6.14 13.66
CA ASP A 433 12.15 -6.29 13.89
C ASP A 433 12.67 -7.57 13.21
N ARG A 434 13.59 -7.36 12.27
CA ARG A 434 14.22 -8.40 11.45
C ARG A 434 15.69 -8.62 11.79
N SER A 435 16.22 -7.96 12.81
CA SER A 435 17.64 -7.99 13.18
C SER A 435 18.19 -9.40 13.40
N ALA A 436 17.36 -10.30 13.94
CA ALA A 436 17.64 -11.71 14.16
C ALA A 436 16.94 -12.66 13.17
N SER A 437 16.36 -12.16 12.08
CA SER A 437 15.54 -12.98 11.17
C SER A 437 16.31 -14.03 10.38
N THR A 438 17.61 -13.81 10.16
CA THR A 438 18.47 -14.70 9.38
C THR A 438 19.96 -14.53 9.69
N PRO A 439 20.76 -15.62 9.63
CA PRO A 439 22.21 -15.55 9.72
C PRO A 439 22.87 -15.06 8.42
N TYR A 440 22.12 -14.97 7.31
CA TYR A 440 22.65 -14.54 6.02
C TYR A 440 23.17 -13.09 6.09
N ALA A 441 24.43 -12.91 5.68
CA ALA A 441 25.11 -11.61 5.69
C ALA A 441 24.81 -10.77 4.44
N ASP A 442 24.28 -11.42 3.40
CA ASP A 442 23.84 -10.85 2.12
C ASP A 442 22.35 -10.46 2.14
N ILE A 443 21.76 -10.32 3.33
CA ILE A 443 20.38 -9.89 3.57
C ILE A 443 20.35 -8.64 4.46
N ASN A 444 19.59 -7.63 4.02
CA ASN A 444 19.29 -6.45 4.82
C ASN A 444 18.27 -6.79 5.90
N LYS A 445 18.62 -6.48 7.14
CA LYS A 445 17.83 -6.80 8.34
C LYS A 445 17.34 -5.54 9.06
N CYS A 446 17.34 -4.39 8.38
CA CYS A 446 16.76 -3.16 8.89
C CYS A 446 15.32 -3.42 9.38
N PRO A 447 14.94 -3.01 10.59
CA PRO A 447 13.55 -3.12 11.03
C PRO A 447 12.66 -2.26 10.14
N GLU A 448 11.40 -2.65 9.99
CA GLU A 448 10.34 -1.78 9.46
C GLU A 448 9.51 -1.26 10.63
N GLN A 449 9.07 -0.02 10.57
CA GLN A 449 8.22 0.55 11.61
C GLN A 449 7.27 1.62 11.06
N GLY A 450 6.12 1.76 11.71
CA GLY A 450 5.13 2.78 11.42
C GLY A 450 4.41 3.25 12.68
N PRO A 451 4.00 4.54 12.73
CA PRO A 451 3.22 5.07 13.83
C PRO A 451 1.84 4.39 13.90
N PHE A 452 1.37 4.13 15.12
CA PHE A 452 0.04 3.57 15.35
C PHE A 452 -0.44 3.89 16.77
N THR A 453 -1.69 4.32 16.92
CA THR A 453 -2.31 4.51 18.24
C THR A 453 -3.65 3.79 18.32
N LEU A 454 -4.07 3.52 19.56
CA LEU A 454 -5.43 3.14 19.91
C LEU A 454 -6.20 4.38 20.37
N PHE A 455 -7.49 4.42 20.05
CA PHE A 455 -8.37 5.51 20.47
C PHE A 455 -9.23 5.10 21.67
N THR A 456 -9.49 6.04 22.57
CA THR A 456 -10.51 5.89 23.61
C THR A 456 -11.78 6.60 23.18
N THR A 457 -12.89 5.87 23.16
CA THR A 457 -14.22 6.39 22.83
C THR A 457 -15.10 6.49 24.07
N ARG A 458 -16.05 7.43 24.09
CA ARG A 458 -17.09 7.51 25.12
C ARG A 458 -18.41 7.01 24.58
N GLU A 459 -19.05 6.06 25.25
CA GLU A 459 -20.42 5.68 24.89
C GLU A 459 -21.40 6.79 25.28
N SER A 460 -22.21 7.26 24.32
CA SER A 460 -23.07 8.44 24.49
C SER A 460 -24.17 8.25 25.56
N LEU A 461 -24.60 7.01 25.81
CA LEU A 461 -25.70 6.72 26.74
C LEU A 461 -25.23 6.50 28.19
N THR A 462 -24.13 5.77 28.37
CA THR A 462 -23.62 5.37 29.69
C THR A 462 -22.52 6.30 30.21
N GLY A 463 -21.87 7.03 29.31
CA GLY A 463 -20.65 7.77 29.62
C GLY A 463 -19.42 6.88 29.80
N GLU A 464 -19.53 5.57 29.58
CA GLU A 464 -18.43 4.63 29.74
C GLU A 464 -17.32 4.92 28.71
N GLU A 465 -16.09 5.04 29.20
CA GLU A 465 -14.91 5.15 28.34
C GLU A 465 -14.39 3.76 27.99
N LYS A 466 -14.22 3.52 26.70
CA LYS A 466 -13.69 2.26 26.17
C LYS A 466 -12.49 2.53 25.30
N GLN A 467 -11.34 2.00 25.70
CA GLN A 467 -10.18 1.96 24.83
C GLN A 467 -10.40 0.92 23.74
N GLU A 468 -10.03 1.27 22.52
CA GLU A 468 -9.97 0.37 21.40
C GLU A 468 -9.03 -0.81 21.70
N LYS A 469 -9.43 -2.02 21.29
CA LYS A 469 -8.58 -3.20 21.38
C LYS A 469 -7.59 -3.20 20.22
N PHE A 470 -6.37 -3.64 20.46
CA PHE A 470 -5.41 -3.86 19.40
C PHE A 470 -5.78 -5.12 18.61
N ARG A 471 -6.17 -4.94 17.35
CA ARG A 471 -6.54 -6.01 16.43
C ARG A 471 -5.44 -6.16 15.40
N LEU A 472 -4.73 -7.27 15.47
CA LEU A 472 -3.58 -7.55 14.63
C LEU A 472 -3.92 -8.70 13.68
N ARG A 473 -3.57 -8.54 12.41
CA ARG A 473 -3.61 -9.61 11.42
C ARG A 473 -2.25 -9.70 10.75
N ILE A 474 -1.64 -10.88 10.78
CA ILE A 474 -0.32 -11.16 10.19
C ILE A 474 -0.52 -12.27 9.16
N ILE A 475 -0.05 -12.03 7.94
CA ILE A 475 -0.09 -13.03 6.86
C ILE A 475 1.35 -13.28 6.43
N SER A 476 1.75 -14.55 6.49
CA SER A 476 3.05 -15.05 6.08
C SER A 476 2.88 -15.87 4.81
N ASP A 477 3.62 -15.53 3.75
CA ASP A 477 3.62 -16.27 2.50
C ASP A 477 5.05 -16.36 1.94
N GLY A 478 5.72 -17.49 2.17
CA GLY A 478 7.14 -17.64 1.84
C GLY A 478 7.99 -16.59 2.55
N ASP A 479 8.72 -15.77 1.79
CA ASP A 479 9.51 -14.67 2.35
C ASP A 479 8.66 -13.44 2.70
N ILE A 480 7.41 -13.35 2.24
CA ILE A 480 6.58 -12.16 2.43
C ILE A 480 5.92 -12.21 3.81
N LEU A 481 5.94 -11.08 4.51
CA LEU A 481 5.21 -10.84 5.74
C LEU A 481 4.40 -9.55 5.60
N GLU A 482 3.08 -9.66 5.73
CA GLU A 482 2.18 -8.51 5.74
C GLU A 482 1.46 -8.39 7.07
N VAL A 483 1.56 -7.22 7.70
CA VAL A 483 1.01 -6.90 9.01
C VAL A 483 -0.04 -5.82 8.87
N TYR A 484 -1.23 -6.07 9.41
CA TYR A 484 -2.36 -5.16 9.39
C TYR A 484 -2.86 -4.91 10.81
N ALA A 485 -3.21 -3.66 11.14
CA ALA A 485 -3.79 -3.33 12.43
C ALA A 485 -5.01 -2.40 12.33
N ASN A 486 -6.08 -2.80 13.03
CA ASN A 486 -7.32 -2.03 13.21
C ASN A 486 -7.88 -1.38 11.93
N ASP A 487 -7.73 -2.05 10.78
CA ASP A 487 -8.17 -1.61 9.45
C ASP A 487 -7.70 -0.20 9.03
N ARG A 488 -6.56 0.27 9.57
CA ARG A 488 -5.97 1.59 9.23
C ARG A 488 -4.45 1.62 9.25
N PHE A 489 -3.83 0.45 9.32
CA PHE A 489 -2.39 0.28 9.32
C PHE A 489 -2.07 -0.94 8.46
N ALA A 490 -1.08 -0.80 7.58
CA ALA A 490 -0.52 -1.89 6.80
C ALA A 490 1.01 -1.76 6.76
N LEU A 491 1.70 -2.89 6.73
CA LEU A 491 3.15 -2.99 6.58
C LEU A 491 3.48 -4.29 5.86
N GLY A 492 3.96 -4.19 4.62
CA GLY A 492 4.44 -5.32 3.82
C GLY A 492 5.97 -5.33 3.72
N THR A 493 6.60 -6.45 4.06
CA THR A 493 8.06 -6.59 4.02
C THR A 493 8.48 -8.00 3.63
N MET A 494 9.75 -8.14 3.24
CA MET A 494 10.42 -9.43 3.06
C MET A 494 11.10 -9.88 4.37
N VAL A 495 11.07 -11.17 4.66
CA VAL A 495 11.70 -11.84 5.80
C VAL A 495 12.29 -13.15 5.31
N TYR A 496 13.61 -13.16 5.08
CA TYR A 496 14.33 -14.28 4.46
C TYR A 496 14.73 -15.31 5.52
N SER A 497 13.80 -16.16 5.92
CA SER A 497 14.08 -17.20 6.90
C SER A 497 14.98 -18.27 6.29
N CYS A 498 16.15 -18.52 6.88
CA CYS A 498 16.91 -19.74 6.59
C CYS A 498 16.12 -20.95 7.10
N ASP A 499 16.21 -22.10 6.41
CA ASP A 499 15.70 -23.40 6.87
C ASP A 499 14.39 -23.32 7.68
N TYR A 500 13.27 -23.23 6.97
CA TYR A 500 11.97 -23.02 7.60
C TYR A 500 11.61 -24.12 8.62
N GLU A 501 12.01 -25.36 8.39
CA GLU A 501 11.68 -26.50 9.26
C GLU A 501 12.19 -26.31 10.69
N SER A 502 13.33 -25.63 10.84
CA SER A 502 13.94 -25.31 12.13
C SER A 502 13.50 -23.96 12.71
N ASN A 503 12.79 -23.13 11.92
CA ASN A 503 12.50 -21.72 12.20
C ASN A 503 11.01 -21.40 11.96
N ASN A 504 10.14 -22.12 12.65
CA ASN A 504 8.68 -22.11 12.45
C ASN A 504 7.89 -21.82 13.74
N GLY A 505 8.53 -21.36 14.81
CA GLY A 505 7.86 -21.05 16.07
C GLY A 505 7.02 -19.76 16.00
N VAL A 506 5.88 -19.78 16.71
CA VAL A 506 5.05 -18.60 17.01
C VAL A 506 4.87 -18.49 18.52
N THR A 507 5.32 -17.37 19.10
CA THR A 507 5.27 -17.09 20.54
C THR A 507 4.74 -15.69 20.79
N ALA A 508 3.72 -15.56 21.65
CA ALA A 508 3.23 -14.26 22.11
C ALA A 508 4.07 -13.74 23.28
N PHE A 509 4.25 -12.42 23.36
CA PHE A 509 4.97 -11.76 24.46
C PHE A 509 4.30 -10.42 24.85
N ALA A 510 4.55 -9.97 26.08
CA ALA A 510 4.30 -8.60 26.49
C ALA A 510 5.29 -8.17 27.58
N THR A 511 5.61 -6.88 27.64
CA THR A 511 6.41 -6.24 28.69
C THR A 511 5.62 -5.13 29.38
N GLY A 512 5.97 -4.84 30.64
CA GLY A 512 5.25 -3.94 31.51
C GLY A 512 4.89 -4.62 32.84
N ASP A 513 3.84 -4.11 33.50
CA ASP A 513 3.32 -4.73 34.73
C ASP A 513 2.72 -6.12 34.46
N GLU A 514 2.56 -6.91 35.52
CA GLU A 514 1.89 -8.21 35.44
C GLU A 514 0.49 -8.08 34.81
N ASN A 515 0.20 -8.96 33.84
CA ASN A 515 -1.07 -9.04 33.13
C ASN A 515 -1.48 -7.74 32.41
N CYS A 516 -0.52 -6.90 32.02
CA CYS A 516 -0.77 -5.64 31.32
C CYS A 516 -1.39 -5.83 29.92
N ALA A 517 -1.23 -7.01 29.32
CA ALA A 517 -1.86 -7.39 28.06
C ALA A 517 -2.71 -8.65 28.22
N LEU A 518 -3.95 -8.58 27.73
CA LEU A 518 -4.85 -9.72 27.59
C LEU A 518 -5.04 -10.01 26.11
N PHE A 519 -4.42 -11.09 25.64
CA PHE A 519 -4.72 -11.70 24.36
C PHE A 519 -6.07 -12.41 24.49
N GLU A 520 -7.15 -11.73 24.09
CA GLU A 520 -8.51 -12.21 24.28
C GLU A 520 -8.80 -13.42 23.40
N GLU A 521 -8.40 -13.33 22.14
CA GLU A 521 -8.52 -14.39 21.15
C GLU A 521 -7.35 -14.29 20.18
N VAL A 522 -6.69 -15.42 19.91
CA VAL A 522 -5.69 -15.59 18.86
C VAL A 522 -6.09 -16.79 18.01
N ARG A 523 -6.16 -16.60 16.70
CA ARG A 523 -6.43 -17.65 15.71
C ARG A 523 -5.25 -17.76 14.77
N ILE A 524 -4.82 -18.98 14.50
CA ILE A 524 -3.74 -19.27 13.55
C ILE A 524 -4.21 -20.33 12.57
N TRP A 525 -4.14 -20.02 11.28
CA TRP A 525 -4.41 -20.94 10.17
C TRP A 525 -3.09 -21.27 9.49
N ASP A 526 -2.62 -22.50 9.67
CA ASP A 526 -1.33 -22.99 9.20
C ASP A 526 -1.47 -23.83 7.93
N GLY A 527 -0.60 -23.61 6.95
CA GLY A 527 -0.63 -24.26 5.65
C GLY A 527 -1.86 -23.87 4.83
N LEU A 528 -2.08 -22.56 4.65
CA LEU A 528 -3.22 -21.99 3.91
C LEU A 528 -3.44 -22.72 2.57
N HIS A 529 -4.71 -23.02 2.25
CA HIS A 529 -5.10 -23.76 1.04
C HIS A 529 -4.33 -25.07 0.79
N GLY A 530 -3.96 -25.79 1.86
CA GLY A 530 -3.24 -27.06 1.77
C GLY A 530 -1.84 -26.92 1.15
N VAL A 531 -1.27 -25.71 1.17
CA VAL A 531 0.00 -25.37 0.52
C VAL A 531 -0.04 -25.62 -1.00
N GLN A 532 -1.23 -25.73 -1.58
CA GLN A 532 -1.39 -25.84 -3.02
C GLN A 532 -1.18 -24.47 -3.65
N LEU A 533 -0.43 -24.44 -4.75
CA LEU A 533 -0.28 -23.24 -5.55
C LEU A 533 -1.67 -22.81 -6.06
N LEU A 534 -2.05 -21.57 -5.74
CA LEU A 534 -3.30 -20.97 -6.22
C LEU A 534 -3.27 -20.62 -7.71
N SER A 535 -2.10 -20.77 -8.35
CA SER A 535 -1.86 -20.50 -9.76
C SER A 535 -0.72 -21.38 -10.31
N CYS A 536 -0.81 -21.75 -11.58
CA CYS A 536 0.17 -22.60 -12.27
C CYS A 536 0.96 -21.75 -13.27
N GLY A 537 2.07 -21.13 -12.84
CA GLY A 537 3.07 -20.60 -13.77
C GLY A 537 3.89 -19.45 -13.22
N GLN A 538 5.22 -19.56 -13.36
CA GLN A 538 6.10 -18.40 -13.35
C GLN A 538 6.01 -17.71 -14.71
N LEU A 539 5.71 -16.41 -14.71
CA LEU A 539 5.94 -15.58 -15.88
C LEU A 539 7.46 -15.37 -15.99
N ASN A 540 8.13 -16.13 -16.85
CA ASN A 540 9.51 -15.88 -17.24
C ASN A 540 9.52 -14.71 -18.24
N ILE A 541 9.54 -13.47 -17.74
CA ILE A 541 9.58 -12.25 -18.53
C ILE A 541 11.02 -11.84 -18.83
#